data_AF-A0A0G0GF99-F1
#
_entry.id   AF-A0A0G0GF99-F1
#
_cell.length_a   1.000
_cell.length_b   1.000
_cell.length_c   1.000
_cell.angle_alpha   90.00
_cell.angle_beta   90.00
_cell.angle_gamma   90.00
#
_symmetry.space_group_name_H-M   'P 1'
#
loop_
_entity.id
_entity.type
_entity.pdbx_description
1 polymer ?
#
loop_
_entity_poly.entity_id
_entity_poly.type
_entity_poly.pdbx_seq_one_letter_code
_entity_poly.pdbx_strand_id
1 'polypeptide(L)'
;MKKILPYLFIVLLVSVFFWQFFVRGLFPIPSDTIIGLYHPFRDLYAKNYPNGIPFKNFLITDPVRQQYPWRELIISLEKKLELPLWNPYNFAGTPLLANFQSAPFYPLNILFFMMPFATAWSLLVFFGPLLGGIFLYSYLNNLKLSKWSSALGGFVFAFSGFSVAWM
;
A
#
# COMPACT_ATOMS: atom_id res chain seq x y z
N MET A 1 -28.23 -8.65 -13.03
CA MET A 1 -27.49 -7.36 -13.11
C MET A 1 -27.54 -6.53 -11.81
N LYS A 2 -28.71 -6.20 -11.23
CA LYS A 2 -28.85 -5.33 -10.03
C LYS A 2 -28.13 -5.80 -8.72
N LYS A 3 -27.60 -7.02 -8.65
CA LYS A 3 -26.83 -7.52 -7.48
C LYS A 3 -25.32 -7.27 -7.61
N ILE A 4 -24.81 -7.13 -8.84
CA ILE A 4 -23.38 -6.97 -9.12
C ILE A 4 -22.98 -5.48 -9.16
N LEU A 5 -23.93 -4.61 -9.48
CA LEU A 5 -23.71 -3.17 -9.62
C LEU A 5 -22.98 -2.51 -8.43
N PRO A 6 -23.29 -2.83 -7.15
CA PRO A 6 -22.55 -2.26 -6.02
C PRO A 6 -21.07 -2.66 -5.96
N TYR A 7 -20.74 -3.90 -6.34
CA TYR A 7 -19.35 -4.35 -6.41
C TYR A 7 -18.59 -3.62 -7.52
N LEU A 8 -19.20 -3.50 -8.71
CA LEU A 8 -18.62 -2.76 -9.82
C LEU A 8 -18.43 -1.28 -9.47
N PHE A 9 -19.34 -0.69 -8.71
CA PHE A 9 -19.21 0.67 -8.21
C PHE A 9 -17.98 0.83 -7.31
N ILE A 10 -17.76 -0.08 -6.36
CA ILE A 10 -16.57 -0.05 -5.48
C ILE A 10 -15.29 -0.23 -6.31
N VAL A 11 -15.26 -1.22 -7.22
CA VAL A 11 -14.12 -1.47 -8.11
C VAL A 11 -13.79 -0.23 -8.93
N LEU A 12 -14.80 0.40 -9.53
CA LEU A 12 -14.63 1.60 -10.34
C LEU A 12 -14.07 2.75 -9.51
N LEU A 13 -14.65 3.00 -8.32
CA LEU A 13 -14.19 4.07 -7.45
C LEU A 13 -12.73 3.87 -7.03
N VAL A 14 -12.36 2.68 -6.57
CA VAL A 14 -10.97 2.39 -6.21
C VAL A 14 -10.05 2.55 -7.41
N SER A 15 -10.45 2.05 -8.58
CA SER A 15 -9.66 2.20 -9.82
C SER A 15 -9.46 3.66 -10.22
N VAL A 16 -10.46 4.53 -9.97
CA VAL A 16 -10.33 5.98 -10.21
C VAL A 16 -9.26 6.58 -9.32
N PHE A 17 -9.14 6.23 -8.04
CA PHE A 17 -8.06 6.75 -7.18
C PHE A 17 -6.67 6.23 -7.58
N PHE A 18 -6.60 5.02 -8.14
CA PHE A 18 -5.36 4.40 -8.60
C PHE A 18 -5.08 4.61 -10.10
N TRP A 19 -5.77 5.55 -10.76
CA TRP A 19 -5.62 5.78 -12.19
C TRP A 19 -4.17 6.09 -12.62
N GLN A 20 -3.39 6.77 -11.77
CA GLN A 20 -2.01 7.12 -12.05
C GLN A 20 -1.12 5.87 -12.15
N PHE A 21 -1.42 4.85 -11.35
CA PHE A 21 -0.75 3.56 -11.45
C PHE A 21 -1.12 2.86 -12.76
N PHE A 22 -2.41 2.74 -13.07
CA PHE A 22 -2.86 1.99 -14.25
C PHE A 22 -2.55 2.69 -15.59
N VAL A 23 -2.64 4.01 -15.65
CA VAL A 23 -2.50 4.78 -16.91
C VAL A 23 -1.07 5.29 -17.11
N ARG A 24 -0.38 5.71 -16.04
CA ARG A 24 0.95 6.32 -16.13
C ARG A 24 2.07 5.40 -15.63
N GLY A 25 1.74 4.24 -15.06
CA GLY A 25 2.74 3.37 -14.44
C GLY A 25 3.40 3.97 -13.20
N LEU A 26 2.78 4.99 -12.58
CA LEU A 26 3.34 5.61 -11.39
C LEU A 26 3.20 4.70 -10.17
N PHE A 27 4.24 4.70 -9.34
CA PHE A 27 4.34 3.80 -8.22
C PHE A 27 3.64 4.40 -6.98
N PRO A 28 2.62 3.73 -6.40
CA PRO A 28 1.85 4.27 -5.28
C PRO A 28 2.61 4.10 -3.96
N ILE A 29 3.60 4.97 -3.73
CA ILE A 29 4.41 5.02 -2.51
C ILE A 29 4.77 6.48 -2.18
N PRO A 30 4.92 6.87 -0.91
CA PRO A 30 5.34 8.22 -0.50
C PRO A 30 6.86 8.46 -0.73
N SER A 31 7.35 8.27 -1.95
CA SER A 31 8.78 8.41 -2.30
C SER A 31 9.29 9.85 -2.21
N ASP A 32 8.39 10.83 -2.26
CA ASP A 32 8.69 12.25 -2.03
C ASP A 32 9.32 12.49 -0.65
N THR A 33 8.91 11.71 0.36
CA THR A 33 9.44 11.84 1.73
C THR A 33 10.92 11.47 1.84
N ILE A 34 11.43 10.59 0.98
CA ILE A 34 12.85 10.16 1.00
C ILE A 34 13.77 11.37 0.76
N ILE A 35 13.38 12.25 -0.15
CA ILE A 35 14.19 13.38 -0.59
C ILE A 35 13.79 14.66 0.17
N GLY A 36 12.50 14.88 0.36
CA GLY A 36 11.98 16.11 0.97
C GLY A 36 12.13 16.17 2.49
N LEU A 37 12.30 15.04 3.18
CA LEU A 37 12.23 15.00 4.65
C LEU A 37 13.57 14.74 5.36
N TYR A 38 14.56 14.19 4.64
CA TYR A 38 15.80 13.70 5.25
C TYR A 38 17.05 14.38 4.70
N HIS A 39 18.02 14.62 5.59
CA HIS A 39 19.33 15.11 5.20
C HIS A 39 20.12 14.05 4.41
N PRO A 40 21.01 14.46 3.50
CA PRO A 40 21.35 15.86 3.16
C PRO A 40 20.35 16.50 2.17
N PHE A 41 19.48 15.71 1.54
CA PHE A 41 18.64 16.18 0.43
C PHE A 41 17.57 17.19 0.83
N ARG A 42 17.13 17.16 2.09
CA ARG A 42 16.21 18.16 2.64
C ARG A 42 16.74 19.60 2.49
N ASP A 43 18.05 19.79 2.63
CA ASP A 43 18.69 21.10 2.54
C ASP A 43 19.13 21.43 1.11
N LEU A 44 18.72 20.62 0.12
CA LEU A 44 19.02 20.87 -1.28
C LEU A 44 18.12 22.00 -1.79
N TYR A 45 18.71 23.18 -1.93
CA TYR A 45 18.11 24.32 -2.61
C TYR A 45 18.57 24.35 -4.06
N ALA A 46 17.62 24.29 -4.99
CA ALA A 46 17.89 24.31 -6.42
C ALA A 46 17.08 25.42 -7.11
N LYS A 47 17.46 25.83 -8.32
CA LYS A 47 16.72 26.84 -9.09
C LYS A 47 15.22 26.51 -9.23
N ASN A 48 14.89 25.23 -9.39
CA ASN A 48 13.52 24.75 -9.50
C ASN A 48 12.85 24.46 -8.14
N TYR A 49 13.64 24.41 -7.06
CA TYR A 49 13.20 24.12 -5.68
C TYR A 49 13.84 25.13 -4.71
N PRO A 50 13.51 26.42 -4.81
CA PRO A 50 14.14 27.46 -4.00
C PRO A 50 13.81 27.37 -2.51
N ASN A 51 12.75 26.63 -2.16
CA ASN A 51 12.29 26.43 -0.78
C ASN A 51 12.46 24.97 -0.30
N GLY A 52 13.35 24.21 -0.94
CA GLY A 52 13.52 22.78 -0.70
C GLY A 52 12.54 21.91 -1.49
N ILE A 53 12.73 20.60 -1.42
CA ILE A 53 11.97 19.62 -2.20
C ILE A 53 10.63 19.35 -1.50
N PRO A 54 9.49 19.53 -2.20
CA PRO A 54 8.18 19.36 -1.58
C PRO A 54 7.86 17.90 -1.27
N PHE A 55 7.18 17.68 -0.15
CA PHE A 55 6.59 16.40 0.24
C PHE A 55 5.16 16.62 0.73
N LYS A 56 4.29 15.61 0.61
CA LYS A 56 2.85 15.74 0.89
C LYS A 56 2.48 15.46 2.35
N ASN A 57 2.85 14.29 2.86
CA ASN A 57 2.48 13.84 4.19
C ASN A 57 3.72 13.37 4.95
N PHE A 58 4.16 14.17 5.93
CA PHE A 58 5.34 13.88 6.73
C PHE A 58 5.16 12.72 7.71
N LEU A 59 3.92 12.29 7.96
CA LEU A 59 3.62 11.18 8.88
C LEU A 59 3.73 9.81 8.20
N ILE A 60 3.54 9.74 6.87
CA ILE A 60 3.54 8.48 6.13
C ILE A 60 4.94 8.24 5.54
N THR A 61 5.85 7.74 6.38
CA THR A 61 7.26 7.49 5.98
C THR A 61 7.66 6.02 6.07
N ASP A 62 6.93 5.22 6.83
CA ASP A 62 7.22 3.80 7.05
C ASP A 62 7.23 2.94 5.77
N PRO A 63 6.36 3.18 4.76
CA PRO A 63 6.37 2.40 3.53
C PRO A 63 7.73 2.41 2.83
N VAL A 64 8.35 3.58 2.69
CA VAL A 64 9.64 3.73 2.00
C VAL A 64 10.82 3.40 2.90
N ARG A 65 10.69 3.57 4.22
CA ARG A 65 11.80 3.35 5.17
C ARG A 65 11.93 1.92 5.65
N GLN A 66 10.82 1.19 5.69
CA GLN A 66 10.73 -0.09 6.37
C GLN A 66 9.97 -1.12 5.53
N GLN A 67 8.68 -0.90 5.26
CA GLN A 67 7.82 -1.95 4.74
C GLN A 67 8.23 -2.42 3.34
N TYR A 68 8.54 -1.50 2.43
CA TYR A 68 9.00 -1.81 1.08
C TYR A 68 10.35 -2.56 1.08
N PRO A 69 11.44 -2.05 1.70
CA PRO A 69 12.71 -2.77 1.72
C PRO A 69 12.66 -4.09 2.51
N TRP A 70 11.89 -4.17 3.60
CA TRP A 70 11.71 -5.43 4.32
C TRP A 70 10.98 -6.46 3.47
N ARG A 71 9.94 -6.04 2.74
CA ARG A 71 9.23 -6.92 1.82
C ARG A 71 10.14 -7.40 0.69
N GLU A 72 10.98 -6.53 0.16
CA GLU A 72 11.94 -6.88 -0.90
C GLU A 72 12.93 -7.95 -0.41
N LEU A 73 13.51 -7.74 0.77
CA LEU A 73 14.39 -8.71 1.40
C LEU A 73 13.69 -10.06 1.64
N ILE A 74 12.50 -10.05 2.25
CA ILE A 74 11.69 -11.25 2.51
C ILE A 74 11.49 -12.03 1.20
N ILE A 75 10.95 -11.38 0.18
CA ILE A 75 10.63 -12.04 -1.09
C ILE A 75 11.92 -12.57 -1.75
N SER A 76 13.03 -11.86 -1.64
CA SER A 76 14.32 -12.31 -2.21
C SER A 76 14.85 -13.57 -1.53
N LEU A 77 14.65 -13.72 -0.21
CA LEU A 77 15.03 -14.90 0.57
C LEU A 77 14.06 -16.07 0.32
N GLU A 78 12.76 -15.80 0.33
CA GLU A 78 11.73 -16.83 0.09
C GLU A 78 11.85 -17.42 -1.32
N LYS A 79 12.19 -16.61 -2.33
CA LYS A 79 12.48 -17.09 -3.69
C LYS A 79 13.68 -18.05 -3.77
N LYS A 80 14.60 -17.97 -2.81
CA LYS A 80 15.74 -18.89 -2.65
C LYS A 80 15.43 -20.06 -1.72
N LEU A 81 14.19 -20.18 -1.26
CA LEU A 81 13.76 -21.16 -0.26
C LEU A 81 14.46 -20.97 1.10
N GLU A 82 14.88 -19.74 1.40
CA GLU A 82 15.47 -19.36 2.69
C GLU A 82 14.40 -18.73 3.58
N LEU A 83 14.37 -19.14 4.85
CA LEU A 83 13.48 -18.53 5.83
C LEU A 83 13.99 -17.12 6.20
N PRO A 84 13.15 -16.07 6.12
CA PRO A 84 13.57 -14.69 6.34
C PRO A 84 13.70 -14.36 7.83
N LEU A 85 14.63 -15.02 8.54
CA LEU A 85 14.75 -14.92 10.00
C LEU A 85 15.35 -13.60 10.49
N TRP A 86 16.33 -13.04 9.78
CA TRP A 86 17.14 -11.91 10.23
C TRP A 86 17.29 -10.85 9.15
N ASN A 87 17.15 -9.58 9.53
CA ASN A 87 17.45 -8.44 8.69
C ASN A 87 18.79 -7.83 9.13
N PRO A 88 19.89 -8.01 8.37
CA PRO A 88 21.19 -7.47 8.73
C PRO A 88 21.34 -5.97 8.41
N TYR A 89 20.41 -5.39 7.65
CA TYR A 89 20.50 -4.01 7.17
C TYR A 89 19.88 -2.98 8.13
N ASN A 90 19.21 -3.45 9.18
CA ASN A 90 18.57 -2.58 10.15
C ASN A 90 19.37 -2.56 11.45
N PHE A 91 19.97 -1.42 11.80
CA PHE A 91 20.87 -1.27 12.96
C PHE A 91 22.01 -2.30 12.94
N ALA A 92 22.25 -3.00 14.05
CA ALA A 92 23.17 -4.15 14.14
C ALA A 92 22.49 -5.49 13.79
N GLY A 93 21.30 -5.41 13.22
CA GLY A 93 20.44 -6.51 12.83
C GLY A 93 19.21 -6.66 13.71
N THR A 94 18.10 -7.10 13.11
CA THR A 94 16.82 -7.29 13.79
C THR A 94 16.11 -8.57 13.33
N PRO A 95 15.26 -9.18 14.17
CA PRO A 95 14.40 -10.27 13.74
C PRO A 95 13.48 -9.80 12.59
N LEU A 96 13.50 -10.52 11.47
CA LEU A 96 12.67 -10.22 10.31
C LEU A 96 11.38 -11.05 10.34
N LEU A 97 11.47 -12.37 10.47
CA LEU A 97 10.29 -13.25 10.52
C LEU A 97 9.35 -12.93 11.70
N ALA A 98 9.91 -12.58 12.85
CA ALA A 98 9.16 -12.25 14.06
C ALA A 98 8.68 -10.79 14.11
N ASN A 99 8.92 -10.00 13.05
CA ASN A 99 8.48 -8.61 12.96
C ASN A 99 7.05 -8.53 12.41
N PHE A 100 6.14 -7.96 13.20
CA PHE A 100 4.72 -7.83 12.87
C PHE A 100 4.43 -7.02 11.59
N GLN A 101 5.26 -6.03 11.27
CA GLN A 101 5.07 -5.15 10.11
C GLN A 101 5.67 -5.72 8.81
N SER A 102 6.64 -6.62 8.92
CA SER A 102 7.34 -7.21 7.76
C SER A 102 6.46 -8.20 6.97
N ALA A 103 5.51 -8.84 7.68
CA ALA A 103 4.42 -9.68 7.15
C ALA A 103 4.85 -10.71 6.07
N PRO A 104 5.82 -11.61 6.37
CA PRO A 104 6.34 -12.60 5.44
C PRO A 104 5.27 -13.59 4.96
N PHE A 105 4.36 -13.98 5.84
CA PHE A 105 3.28 -14.92 5.52
C PHE A 105 1.98 -14.25 5.07
N TYR A 106 2.02 -13.00 4.59
CA TYR A 106 0.82 -12.35 4.08
C TYR A 106 0.32 -13.05 2.81
N PRO A 107 -0.94 -13.51 2.73
CA PRO A 107 -1.40 -14.36 1.62
C PRO A 107 -1.24 -13.75 0.23
N LEU A 108 -1.40 -12.43 0.08
CA LEU A 108 -1.22 -11.77 -1.22
C LEU A 108 0.26 -11.60 -1.60
N ASN A 109 1.21 -12.05 -0.77
CA ASN A 109 2.61 -12.12 -1.18
C ASN A 109 2.84 -13.04 -2.37
N ILE A 110 1.91 -13.95 -2.65
CA ILE A 110 1.95 -14.80 -3.84
C ILE A 110 2.12 -13.99 -5.14
N LEU A 111 1.63 -12.74 -5.18
CA LEU A 111 1.82 -11.83 -6.32
C LEU A 111 3.31 -11.59 -6.62
N PHE A 112 4.15 -11.46 -5.60
CA PHE A 112 5.59 -11.20 -5.79
C PHE A 112 6.36 -12.35 -6.43
N PHE A 113 5.78 -13.56 -6.45
CA PHE A 113 6.34 -14.73 -7.15
C PHE A 113 5.90 -14.81 -8.61
N MET A 114 4.81 -14.13 -8.97
CA MET A 114 4.21 -14.20 -10.31
C MET A 114 4.58 -13.01 -11.20
N MET A 115 5.02 -11.88 -10.62
CA MET A 115 5.27 -10.64 -11.37
C MET A 115 6.41 -9.81 -10.77
N PRO A 116 6.88 -8.75 -11.47
CA PRO A 116 7.91 -7.87 -10.94
C PRO A 116 7.50 -7.22 -9.61
N PHE A 117 8.49 -7.00 -8.74
CA PHE A 117 8.25 -6.54 -7.36
C PHE A 117 7.42 -5.26 -7.28
N ALA A 118 7.77 -4.25 -8.10
CA ALA A 118 7.05 -2.98 -8.13
C ALA A 118 5.58 -3.13 -8.57
N THR A 119 5.29 -4.04 -9.52
CA THR A 119 3.92 -4.32 -9.95
C THR A 119 3.15 -5.03 -8.86
N ALA A 120 3.73 -6.06 -8.24
CA ALA A 120 3.12 -6.81 -7.14
C ALA A 120 2.83 -5.90 -5.93
N TRP A 121 3.78 -5.04 -5.56
CA TRP A 121 3.58 -4.05 -4.50
C TRP A 121 2.41 -3.12 -4.82
N SER A 122 2.41 -2.54 -6.02
CA SER A 122 1.34 -1.61 -6.43
C SER A 122 -0.04 -2.27 -6.39
N LEU A 123 -0.13 -3.53 -6.83
CA LEU A 123 -1.36 -4.31 -6.74
C LEU A 123 -1.76 -4.61 -5.30
N LEU A 124 -0.81 -4.89 -4.41
CA LEU A 124 -1.09 -5.10 -3.00
C LEU A 124 -1.70 -3.84 -2.37
N VAL A 125 -1.12 -2.67 -2.63
CA VAL A 125 -1.66 -1.37 -2.17
C VAL A 125 -3.05 -1.11 -2.79
N PHE A 126 -3.25 -1.45 -4.07
CA PHE A 126 -4.57 -1.35 -4.71
C PHE A 126 -5.61 -2.33 -4.15
N PHE A 127 -5.19 -3.54 -3.73
CA PHE A 127 -6.10 -4.54 -3.19
C PHE A 127 -6.55 -4.23 -1.76
N GLY A 128 -5.76 -3.52 -0.96
CA GLY A 128 -6.14 -3.10 0.40
C GLY A 128 -7.52 -2.41 0.50
N PRO A 129 -7.75 -1.26 -0.17
CA PRO A 129 -9.02 -0.56 -0.15
C PRO A 129 -10.09 -1.31 -0.95
N LEU A 130 -9.70 -2.01 -2.02
CA LEU A 130 -10.65 -2.78 -2.83
C LEU A 130 -11.30 -3.89 -2.02
N LEU A 131 -10.49 -4.75 -1.39
CA LEU A 131 -10.97 -5.86 -0.57
C LEU A 131 -11.64 -5.34 0.70
N GLY A 132 -11.09 -4.31 1.35
CA GLY A 132 -11.71 -3.67 2.50
C GLY A 132 -13.12 -3.14 2.19
N GLY A 133 -13.28 -2.45 1.07
CA GLY A 133 -14.58 -1.94 0.63
C GLY A 133 -15.56 -3.06 0.25
N ILE A 134 -15.10 -4.07 -0.48
CA ILE A 134 -15.91 -5.23 -0.88
C ILE A 134 -16.39 -6.03 0.34
N PHE A 135 -15.51 -6.29 1.30
CA PHE A 135 -15.86 -7.07 2.49
C PHE A 135 -16.79 -6.31 3.41
N LEU A 136 -16.56 -5.01 3.63
CA LEU A 136 -17.49 -4.22 4.42
C LEU A 136 -18.86 -4.08 3.73
N TYR A 137 -18.88 -3.87 2.41
CA TYR A 137 -20.14 -3.91 1.65
C TYR A 137 -20.88 -5.24 1.86
N SER A 138 -20.17 -6.36 1.73
CA SER A 138 -20.74 -7.71 1.86
C SER A 138 -21.29 -7.93 3.26
N TYR A 139 -20.59 -7.45 4.28
CA TYR A 139 -21.03 -7.47 5.68
C TYR A 139 -22.29 -6.63 5.91
N LEU A 140 -22.31 -5.37 5.48
CA LEU A 140 -23.48 -4.48 5.65
C LEU A 140 -24.71 -4.99 4.87
N ASN A 141 -24.50 -5.58 3.70
CA ASN A 141 -25.55 -6.22 2.93
C ASN A 141 -26.06 -7.51 3.61
N ASN A 142 -25.19 -8.27 4.30
CA ASN A 142 -25.59 -9.41 5.12
C ASN A 142 -26.51 -9.00 6.29
N LEU A 143 -26.26 -7.82 6.86
CA LEU A 143 -27.15 -7.18 7.85
C LEU A 143 -28.48 -6.65 7.27
N LYS A 144 -28.75 -6.92 5.99
CA LYS A 144 -29.99 -6.53 5.28
C LYS A 144 -30.19 -5.01 5.17
N LEU A 145 -29.11 -4.23 5.24
CA LEU A 145 -29.17 -2.80 4.93
C LEU A 145 -29.42 -2.57 3.43
N SER A 146 -29.81 -1.34 3.07
CA SER A 146 -29.97 -0.96 1.67
C SER A 146 -28.66 -1.19 0.90
N LYS A 147 -28.75 -1.64 -0.35
CA LYS A 147 -27.56 -1.95 -1.17
C LYS A 147 -26.66 -0.74 -1.37
N TRP A 148 -27.25 0.44 -1.60
CA TRP A 148 -26.51 1.66 -1.84
C TRP A 148 -25.93 2.24 -0.55
N SER A 149 -26.64 2.14 0.58
CA SER A 149 -26.08 2.48 1.90
C SER A 149 -24.90 1.59 2.25
N SER A 150 -25.01 0.29 1.97
CA SER A 150 -23.91 -0.68 2.16
C SER A 150 -22.71 -0.35 1.27
N ALA A 151 -22.95 0.02 0.01
CA ALA A 151 -21.89 0.36 -0.94
C ALA A 151 -21.16 1.65 -0.53
N LEU A 152 -21.92 2.66 -0.09
CA LEU A 152 -21.38 3.88 0.46
C LEU A 152 -20.56 3.60 1.72
N GLY A 153 -21.05 2.75 2.63
CA GLY A 153 -20.30 2.35 3.83
C GLY A 153 -18.97 1.68 3.50
N GLY A 154 -18.96 0.73 2.54
CA GLY A 154 -17.74 0.11 2.02
C GLY A 154 -16.75 1.12 1.46
N PHE A 155 -17.21 2.06 0.65
CA PHE A 155 -16.39 3.12 0.09
C PHE A 155 -15.81 4.06 1.16
N VAL A 156 -16.66 4.57 2.06
CA VAL A 156 -16.24 5.49 3.14
C VAL A 156 -15.21 4.83 4.05
N PHE A 157 -15.36 3.54 4.35
CA PHE A 157 -14.36 2.80 5.12
C PHE A 157 -13.04 2.67 4.36
N ALA A 158 -13.09 2.19 3.11
CA ALA A 158 -11.90 1.98 2.28
C ALA A 158 -11.05 3.24 2.11
N PHE A 159 -11.70 4.41 2.08
CA PHE A 159 -11.06 5.72 1.94
C PHE A 159 -11.12 6.58 3.21
N SER A 160 -11.38 5.97 4.37
CA SER A 160 -11.29 6.66 5.65
C SER A 160 -9.85 7.07 5.94
N GLY A 161 -9.65 8.13 6.73
CA GLY A 161 -8.30 8.65 7.01
C GLY A 161 -7.37 7.59 7.59
N PHE A 162 -7.88 6.72 8.48
CA PHE A 162 -7.10 5.62 9.03
C PHE A 162 -6.70 4.60 7.95
N SER A 163 -7.66 4.16 7.14
CA SER A 163 -7.40 3.20 6.06
C SER A 163 -6.42 3.76 5.03
N VAL A 164 -6.55 5.01 4.60
CA VAL A 164 -5.65 5.59 3.60
C VAL A 164 -4.24 5.83 4.16
N ALA A 165 -4.12 6.18 5.44
CA ALA A 165 -2.82 6.49 6.04
C ALA A 165 -1.99 5.26 6.41
N TRP A 166 -2.64 4.14 6.75
CA TRP A 166 -1.99 2.97 7.39
C TRP A 166 -2.26 1.64 6.67
N MET A 167 -2.46 1.69 5.36
CA MET A 167 -2.66 0.53 4.50
C MET A 167 -1.35 -0.05 3.96
#